data_AF-A0A2G5V7M1-F1
#
_entry.id   AF-A0A2G5V7M1-F1
#
_cell.length_a   1.000
_cell.length_b   1.000
_cell.length_c   1.000
_cell.angle_alpha   90.00
_cell.angle_beta   90.00
_cell.angle_gamma   90.00
#
_symmetry.space_group_name_H-M   'P 1'
#
loop_
_entity.id
_entity.type
_entity.pdbx_description
1 polymer ?
#
loop_
_entity_poly.entity_id
_entity_poly.type
_entity_poly.pdbx_seq_one_letter_code
_entity_poly.pdbx_strand_id
1 'polypeptide(L)'
;MQKSAQFFSSDLEGHSLIFCRPSHVISNVHFGTADCIRTIQLNNKTYILSRSCGGDDQISLWRFGRMDESQRSVPSEHGFRQDHTLLAKKKMIDGAAWFAKFDADPDRKRWLCTTGDRGTVHFYDMRNQFNEEPFQTIKANPKGVITRQVAFSPNGRIVLVVGDGGFIGRVDRMPASGPRAPKDIWKMIR
;
A
#
# COMPACT_ATOMS: atom_id res chain seq x y z
N MET A 1 -7.93 -20.05 30.82
CA MET A 1 -9.04 -19.89 29.86
C MET A 1 -9.02 -18.47 29.33
N GLN A 2 -8.56 -18.24 28.11
CA GLN A 2 -8.50 -16.90 27.52
C GLN A 2 -9.84 -16.62 26.85
N LYS A 3 -10.61 -15.66 27.37
CA LYS A 3 -11.89 -15.22 26.80
C LYS A 3 -11.62 -14.64 25.41
N SER A 4 -12.08 -15.31 24.36
CA SER A 4 -12.14 -14.73 23.02
C SER A 4 -13.23 -13.67 23.02
N ALA A 5 -12.88 -12.40 22.80
CA ALA A 5 -13.85 -11.37 22.52
C ALA A 5 -14.55 -11.72 21.19
N GLN A 6 -15.86 -11.97 21.23
CA GLN A 6 -16.68 -12.16 20.04
C GLN A 6 -17.27 -10.79 19.68
N PHE A 7 -16.82 -10.22 18.57
CA PHE A 7 -17.40 -9.00 18.00
C PHE A 7 -18.38 -9.41 16.91
N PHE A 8 -19.62 -8.93 17.00
CA PHE A 8 -20.66 -9.20 16.00
C PHE A 8 -20.66 -8.08 14.96
N SER A 9 -20.43 -8.44 13.69
CA SER A 9 -20.76 -7.60 12.54
C SER A 9 -21.68 -8.43 11.65
N SER A 10 -22.86 -7.88 11.35
CA SER A 10 -23.78 -8.48 10.39
C SER A 10 -23.38 -8.11 8.96
N ASP A 11 -23.37 -9.07 8.04
CA ASP A 11 -23.36 -8.77 6.60
C ASP A 11 -24.71 -8.19 6.16
N LEU A 12 -24.85 -7.87 4.86
CA LEU A 12 -26.08 -7.30 4.29
C LEU A 12 -27.29 -8.27 4.37
N GLU A 13 -27.05 -9.56 4.64
CA GLU A 13 -28.06 -10.61 4.75
C GLU A 13 -28.35 -10.98 6.22
N GLY A 14 -27.67 -10.33 7.18
CA GLY A 14 -27.86 -10.57 8.61
C GLY A 14 -27.00 -11.71 9.18
N HIS A 15 -26.09 -12.29 8.40
CA HIS A 15 -25.16 -13.30 8.92
C HIS A 15 -24.08 -12.64 9.76
N SER A 16 -23.77 -13.26 10.91
CA SER A 16 -22.66 -12.82 11.75
C SER A 16 -21.33 -13.28 11.17
N LEU A 17 -20.40 -12.35 10.98
CA LEU A 17 -19.00 -12.69 10.69
C LEU A 17 -18.32 -13.13 11.99
N ILE A 18 -17.77 -14.34 11.99
CA ILE A 18 -17.00 -14.86 13.13
C ILE A 18 -15.51 -14.57 12.89
N PHE A 19 -14.91 -13.79 13.78
CA PHE A 19 -13.47 -13.60 13.80
C PHE A 19 -12.79 -14.79 14.47
N CYS A 20 -12.01 -15.53 13.70
CA CYS A 20 -11.23 -16.66 14.17
C CYS A 20 -9.86 -16.24 14.71
N ARG A 21 -9.18 -17.16 15.39
CA ARG A 21 -7.78 -16.99 15.77
C ARG A 21 -6.93 -16.75 14.50
N PRO A 22 -5.88 -15.92 14.57
CA PRO A 22 -4.98 -15.72 13.43
C PRO A 22 -4.44 -17.05 12.93
N SER A 23 -4.38 -17.23 11.60
CA SER A 23 -3.73 -18.41 11.01
C SER A 23 -2.22 -18.24 10.90
N HIS A 24 -1.74 -17.00 10.79
CA HIS A 24 -0.33 -16.64 10.66
C HIS A 24 0.02 -15.47 11.58
N VAL A 25 1.22 -15.50 12.16
CA VAL A 25 1.80 -14.43 12.98
C VAL A 25 3.28 -14.29 12.60
N ILE A 26 3.69 -13.10 12.19
CA ILE A 26 5.07 -12.83 11.75
C ILE A 26 5.56 -11.55 12.43
N SER A 27 6.77 -11.58 12.96
CA SER A 27 7.42 -10.42 13.62
C SER A 27 8.59 -9.84 12.83
N ASN A 28 9.04 -10.50 11.75
CA ASN A 28 10.33 -10.22 11.11
C ASN A 28 10.22 -9.78 9.64
N VAL A 29 9.12 -9.11 9.27
CA VAL A 29 8.95 -8.58 7.90
C VAL A 29 9.67 -7.24 7.72
N HIS A 30 9.86 -6.49 8.81
CA HIS A 30 10.45 -5.16 8.82
C HIS A 30 11.52 -5.05 9.91
N PHE A 31 12.56 -4.24 9.65
CA PHE A 31 13.59 -3.94 10.66
C PHE A 31 13.10 -2.95 11.73
N GLY A 32 12.18 -2.06 11.36
CA GLY A 32 11.60 -1.04 12.25
C GLY A 32 10.07 -1.14 12.31
N THR A 33 9.40 0.00 12.17
CA THR A 33 7.94 0.08 12.28
C THR A 33 7.27 -0.08 10.91
N ALA A 34 6.09 -0.69 10.90
CA ALA A 34 5.23 -0.74 9.72
C ALA A 34 4.15 0.35 9.78
N ASP A 35 4.30 1.42 8.99
CA ASP A 35 3.38 2.58 9.02
C ASP A 35 2.11 2.36 8.18
N CYS A 36 2.21 1.56 7.14
CA CYS A 36 1.14 1.38 6.18
C CYS A 36 1.23 -0.01 5.53
N ILE A 37 0.06 -0.60 5.29
CA ILE A 37 -0.12 -1.89 4.63
C ILE A 37 -1.19 -1.77 3.54
N ARG A 38 -1.00 -2.48 2.42
CA ARG A 38 -2.01 -2.69 1.38
C ARG A 38 -2.02 -4.15 0.96
N THR A 39 -3.19 -4.67 0.66
CA THR A 39 -3.34 -5.99 0.06
C THR A 39 -3.54 -5.86 -1.45
N ILE A 40 -2.92 -6.77 -2.19
CA ILE A 40 -3.06 -6.87 -3.64
C ILE A 40 -3.50 -8.31 -3.96
N GLN A 41 -4.61 -8.45 -4.66
CA GLN A 41 -5.05 -9.73 -5.18
C GLN A 41 -4.56 -9.89 -6.62
N LEU A 42 -3.82 -10.97 -6.89
CA LEU A 42 -3.33 -11.34 -8.23
C LEU A 42 -3.44 -12.86 -8.39
N ASN A 43 -4.04 -13.32 -9.49
CA ASN A 43 -4.17 -14.76 -9.81
C ASN A 43 -4.72 -15.59 -8.64
N ASN A 44 -5.80 -15.12 -7.99
CA ASN A 44 -6.41 -15.73 -6.80
C ASN A 44 -5.49 -15.86 -5.57
N LYS A 45 -4.33 -15.20 -5.57
CA LYS A 45 -3.41 -15.11 -4.44
C LYS A 45 -3.42 -13.71 -3.85
N THR A 46 -3.30 -13.64 -2.53
CA THR A 46 -3.17 -12.37 -1.80
C THR A 46 -1.70 -12.10 -1.53
N TYR A 47 -1.28 -10.91 -1.93
CA TYR A 47 0.03 -10.33 -1.65
C TYR A 47 -0.14 -9.11 -0.75
N ILE A 48 0.91 -8.80 -0.01
CA ILE A 48 0.95 -7.73 0.96
C ILE A 48 2.07 -6.78 0.58
N LEU A 49 1.73 -5.50 0.45
CA LEU A 49 2.68 -4.41 0.45
C LEU A 49 2.71 -3.81 1.85
N SER A 50 3.89 -3.55 2.37
CA SER A 50 4.03 -2.87 3.66
C SER A 50 5.21 -1.93 3.65
N ARG A 51 5.04 -0.79 4.32
CA ARG A 51 6.04 0.27 4.43
C ARG A 51 6.81 0.11 5.72
N SER A 52 8.13 -0.06 5.61
CA SER A 52 9.06 0.14 6.72
C SER A 52 9.31 1.63 6.94
N CYS A 53 9.50 2.05 8.19
CA CYS A 53 10.09 3.33 8.55
C CYS A 53 11.04 3.17 9.76
N GLY A 54 11.93 4.15 9.97
CA GLY A 54 12.82 4.18 11.14
C GLY A 54 14.10 3.35 11.00
N GLY A 55 14.66 3.25 9.79
CA GLY A 55 15.97 2.64 9.54
C GLY A 55 16.11 2.00 8.16
N ASP A 56 15.00 1.56 7.57
CA ASP A 56 14.94 0.99 6.22
C ASP A 56 13.74 1.61 5.49
N ASP A 57 13.95 2.68 4.73
CA ASP A 57 12.87 3.42 4.07
C ASP A 57 12.49 2.71 2.75
N GLN A 58 11.60 1.73 2.85
CA GLN A 58 11.20 0.89 1.73
C GLN A 58 9.75 0.41 1.82
N ILE A 59 9.21 0.03 0.66
CA ILE A 59 8.02 -0.80 0.56
C ILE A 59 8.44 -2.23 0.26
N SER A 60 8.00 -3.18 1.07
CA SER A 60 8.22 -4.61 0.87
C SER A 60 6.98 -5.25 0.27
N LEU A 61 7.15 -6.08 -0.77
CA LEU A 61 6.13 -6.94 -1.35
C LEU A 61 6.36 -8.37 -0.86
N TRP A 62 5.39 -8.96 -0.19
CA TRP A 62 5.51 -10.29 0.40
C TRP A 62 4.17 -11.02 0.44
N ARG A 63 4.19 -12.29 0.85
CA ARG A 63 3.00 -13.10 1.10
C ARG A 63 3.21 -14.02 2.30
N PHE A 64 2.11 -14.46 2.90
CA PHE A 64 2.12 -15.60 3.81
C PHE A 64 2.47 -16.89 3.06
N GLY A 65 3.17 -17.79 3.73
CA GLY A 65 3.56 -19.06 3.16
C GLY A 65 4.88 -19.03 2.40
N ARG A 66 5.35 -20.22 2.04
CA ARG A 66 6.48 -20.45 1.13
C ARG A 66 6.06 -20.32 -0.35
N MET A 67 7.06 -20.18 -1.23
CA MET A 67 6.84 -20.22 -2.68
C MET A 67 6.50 -21.63 -3.18
N ASP A 68 7.19 -22.63 -2.64
CA ASP A 68 6.93 -24.04 -2.90
C ASP A 68 5.84 -24.55 -1.95
N GLU A 69 4.66 -24.77 -2.50
CA GLU A 69 3.47 -25.23 -1.76
C GLU A 69 3.57 -26.70 -1.35
N SER A 70 4.51 -27.47 -1.92
CA SER A 70 4.78 -28.85 -1.49
C SER A 70 5.48 -28.90 -0.13
N GLN A 71 6.17 -27.83 0.25
CA GLN A 71 6.78 -27.71 1.56
C GLN A 71 5.75 -27.33 2.61
N ARG A 72 5.44 -28.27 3.50
CA ARG A 72 4.50 -28.03 4.59
C ARG A 72 5.06 -27.02 5.58
N SER A 73 4.28 -25.98 5.86
CA SER A 73 4.50 -25.11 7.01
C SER A 73 4.23 -25.87 8.30
N VAL A 74 5.19 -25.82 9.22
CA VAL A 74 5.03 -26.34 10.59
C VAL A 74 4.57 -25.17 11.47
N PRO A 75 3.41 -25.28 12.13
CA PRO A 75 2.96 -24.26 13.09
C PRO A 75 3.95 -24.12 14.26
N SER A 76 4.01 -22.93 14.85
CA SER A 76 4.74 -22.69 16.10
C SER A 76 4.12 -23.47 17.26
N GLU A 77 4.79 -23.49 18.42
CA GLU A 77 4.27 -24.08 19.66
C GLU A 77 2.90 -23.52 20.06
N HIS A 78 2.58 -22.29 19.65
CA HIS A 78 1.30 -21.63 19.89
C HIS A 78 0.25 -21.89 18.79
N GLY A 79 0.56 -22.71 17.79
CA GLY A 79 -0.36 -23.14 16.72
C GLY A 79 -0.48 -22.18 15.53
N PHE A 80 0.38 -21.17 15.43
CA PHE A 80 0.36 -20.20 14.32
C PHE A 80 1.43 -20.52 13.28
N ARG A 81 1.14 -20.30 12.00
CA ARG A 81 2.18 -20.34 10.96
C ARG A 81 3.01 -19.06 10.99
N GLN A 82 4.32 -19.18 10.79
CA GLN A 82 5.26 -18.04 10.81
C GLN A 82 6.01 -17.85 9.49
N ASP A 83 5.81 -18.76 8.54
CA ASP A 83 6.44 -18.72 7.24
C ASP A 83 5.83 -17.64 6.35
N HIS A 84 6.72 -16.95 5.66
CA HIS A 84 6.41 -15.89 4.71
C HIS A 84 7.50 -15.83 3.66
N THR A 85 7.17 -15.23 2.54
CA THR A 85 8.10 -15.01 1.43
C THR A 85 8.14 -13.52 1.10
N LEU A 86 9.31 -12.90 1.23
CA LEU A 86 9.60 -11.60 0.63
C LEU A 86 9.88 -11.79 -0.87
N LEU A 87 9.17 -11.05 -1.71
CA LEU A 87 9.23 -11.19 -3.16
C LEU A 87 10.01 -10.07 -3.83
N ALA A 88 9.83 -8.84 -3.34
CA ALA A 88 10.48 -7.66 -3.87
C ALA A 88 10.51 -6.53 -2.84
N LYS A 89 11.35 -5.52 -3.10
CA LYS A 89 11.43 -4.27 -2.37
C LYS A 89 11.34 -3.11 -3.34
N LYS A 90 10.76 -2.00 -2.91
CA LYS A 90 10.80 -0.70 -3.58
C LYS A 90 11.43 0.29 -2.63
N LYS A 91 12.46 0.98 -3.08
CA LYS A 91 13.12 2.01 -2.29
C LYS A 91 12.20 3.21 -2.15
N MET A 92 11.95 3.68 -0.93
CA MET A 92 11.22 4.93 -0.73
C MET A 92 12.19 6.11 -0.81
N ILE A 93 11.99 6.95 -1.80
CA ILE A 93 12.69 8.23 -1.90
C ILE A 93 12.04 9.21 -0.92
N ASP A 94 12.85 10.03 -0.24
CA ASP A 94 12.38 10.99 0.78
C ASP A 94 11.49 10.32 1.87
N GLY A 95 11.80 9.07 2.21
CA GLY A 95 10.90 8.16 2.94
C GLY A 95 10.96 8.22 4.47
N ALA A 96 11.77 9.11 5.04
CA ALA A 96 12.10 9.10 6.48
C ALA A 96 10.93 9.48 7.40
N ALA A 97 9.91 10.17 6.89
CA ALA A 97 8.81 10.70 7.68
C ALA A 97 7.91 9.61 8.26
N TRP A 98 7.65 9.61 9.56
CA TRP A 98 6.73 8.65 10.18
C TRP A 98 5.26 8.97 9.84
N PHE A 99 4.40 7.96 9.93
CA PHE A 99 2.96 8.02 9.65
C PHE A 99 2.60 8.33 8.19
N ALA A 100 3.49 8.04 7.26
CA ALA A 100 3.22 8.19 5.83
C ALA A 100 2.52 6.95 5.23
N LYS A 101 1.46 7.18 4.46
CA LYS A 101 0.61 6.15 3.85
C LYS A 101 0.73 6.17 2.33
N PHE A 102 1.18 5.05 1.79
CA PHE A 102 1.19 4.80 0.35
C PHE A 102 -0.14 4.21 -0.11
N ASP A 103 -0.34 4.15 -1.43
CA ASP A 103 -1.48 3.44 -2.01
C ASP A 103 -1.11 2.76 -3.34
N ALA A 104 -1.94 1.81 -3.76
CA ALA A 104 -1.72 1.04 -4.98
C ALA A 104 -2.92 1.14 -5.92
N ASP A 105 -2.66 1.14 -7.23
CA ASP A 105 -3.67 1.25 -8.27
C ASP A 105 -4.76 0.18 -8.10
N PRO A 106 -6.01 0.55 -7.77
CA PRO A 106 -7.04 -0.42 -7.40
C PRO A 106 -7.52 -1.26 -8.59
N ASP A 107 -7.47 -0.72 -9.81
CA ASP A 107 -7.95 -1.37 -11.03
C ASP A 107 -6.90 -2.36 -11.56
N ARG A 108 -5.76 -1.83 -12.03
CA ARG A 108 -4.79 -2.64 -12.78
C ARG A 108 -3.67 -3.23 -11.93
N LYS A 109 -3.61 -2.88 -10.64
CA LYS A 109 -2.54 -3.24 -9.69
C LYS A 109 -1.12 -2.94 -10.21
N ARG A 110 -1.01 -2.04 -11.17
CA ARG A 110 0.23 -1.77 -11.90
C ARG A 110 1.10 -0.72 -11.22
N TRP A 111 0.50 0.19 -10.46
CA TRP A 111 1.22 1.32 -9.94
C TRP A 111 1.15 1.36 -8.43
N LEU A 112 2.29 1.66 -7.83
CA LEU A 112 2.41 2.01 -6.43
C LEU A 112 2.74 3.48 -6.35
N CYS A 113 2.09 4.20 -5.45
CA CYS A 113 2.32 5.61 -5.21
C CYS A 113 2.71 5.82 -3.75
N THR A 114 3.84 6.48 -3.52
CA THR A 114 4.34 6.81 -2.18
C THR A 114 4.49 8.31 -2.01
N THR A 115 4.50 8.74 -0.76
CA THR A 115 4.78 10.12 -0.34
C THR A 115 6.27 10.32 -0.10
N GLY A 116 6.69 11.58 -0.07
CA GLY A 116 8.04 12.01 0.32
C GLY A 116 8.05 13.24 1.25
N ASP A 117 9.11 13.35 2.04
CA ASP A 117 9.32 14.41 3.03
C ASP A 117 9.62 15.79 2.42
N ARG A 118 9.99 15.84 1.14
CA ARG A 118 10.21 17.08 0.38
C ARG A 118 8.99 17.55 -0.38
N GLY A 119 7.79 17.17 0.04
CA GLY A 119 6.57 17.52 -0.71
C GLY A 119 6.43 16.80 -2.05
N THR A 120 7.12 15.67 -2.18
CA THR A 120 7.22 14.84 -3.37
C THR A 120 6.26 13.66 -3.31
N VAL A 121 5.89 13.16 -4.47
CA VAL A 121 5.14 11.90 -4.63
C VAL A 121 5.84 11.07 -5.69
N HIS A 122 6.05 9.79 -5.39
CA HIS A 122 6.81 8.88 -6.24
C HIS A 122 5.92 7.77 -6.78
N PHE A 123 6.13 7.41 -8.03
CA PHE A 123 5.36 6.37 -8.72
C PHE A 123 6.29 5.24 -9.17
N TYR A 124 5.87 4.01 -8.90
CA TYR A 124 6.60 2.79 -9.24
C TYR A 124 5.75 1.93 -10.16
N ASP A 125 6.39 1.28 -11.14
CA ASP A 125 5.74 0.29 -11.99
C ASP A 125 5.91 -1.11 -11.39
N MET A 126 4.82 -1.69 -10.92
CA MET A 126 4.77 -2.99 -10.27
C MET A 126 4.82 -4.16 -11.26
N ARG A 127 4.77 -3.91 -12.59
CA ARG A 127 5.02 -4.97 -13.59
C ARG A 127 6.47 -5.41 -13.60
N ASN A 128 7.39 -4.49 -13.28
CA ASN A 128 8.78 -4.83 -13.01
C ASN A 128 9.00 -4.75 -11.50
N GLN A 129 8.70 -5.84 -10.81
CA GLN A 129 8.84 -5.92 -9.36
C GLN A 129 10.28 -5.75 -8.88
N PHE A 130 11.28 -6.06 -9.71
CA PHE A 130 12.71 -5.98 -9.36
C PHE A 130 13.32 -4.58 -9.54
N ASN A 131 12.68 -3.69 -10.31
CA ASN A 131 13.13 -2.30 -10.35
C ASN A 131 12.72 -1.58 -9.07
N GLU A 132 13.67 -1.28 -8.20
CA GLU A 132 13.38 -0.69 -6.88
C GLU A 132 13.09 0.81 -6.94
N GLU A 133 13.53 1.49 -7.99
CA GLU A 133 13.45 2.95 -8.13
C GLU A 133 12.11 3.40 -8.74
N PRO A 134 11.61 4.59 -8.39
CA PRO A 134 10.41 5.14 -9.02
C PRO A 134 10.71 5.50 -10.47
N PHE A 135 9.74 5.25 -11.37
CA PHE A 135 9.84 5.71 -12.76
C PHE A 135 9.45 7.18 -12.92
N GLN A 136 8.76 7.76 -11.94
CA GLN A 136 8.34 9.15 -11.95
C GLN A 136 8.28 9.72 -10.53
N THR A 137 8.73 10.97 -10.39
CA THR A 137 8.62 11.76 -9.17
C THR A 137 7.96 13.09 -9.49
N ILE A 138 6.99 13.50 -8.68
CA ILE A 138 6.24 14.75 -8.85
C ILE A 138 6.39 15.61 -7.60
N LYS A 139 6.69 16.89 -7.77
CA LYS A 139 6.60 17.87 -6.68
C LYS A 139 5.12 18.26 -6.49
N ALA A 140 4.42 17.51 -5.65
CA ALA A 140 2.98 17.71 -5.43
C ALA A 140 2.69 18.94 -4.55
N ASN A 141 3.50 19.16 -3.51
CA ASN A 141 3.38 20.32 -2.63
C ASN A 141 4.39 21.41 -3.04
N PRO A 142 3.95 22.56 -3.60
CA PRO A 142 4.84 23.63 -4.05
C PRO A 142 5.67 24.24 -2.92
N LYS A 143 5.17 24.19 -1.67
CA LYS A 143 5.90 24.69 -0.50
C LYS A 143 7.01 23.74 -0.05
N GLY A 144 7.11 22.54 -0.65
CA GLY A 144 8.12 21.55 -0.32
C GLY A 144 7.94 20.88 1.04
N VAL A 145 6.77 21.02 1.65
CA VAL A 145 6.46 20.43 2.96
C VAL A 145 5.98 18.97 2.77
N ILE A 146 6.34 18.11 3.73
CA ILE A 146 6.03 16.67 3.80
C ILE A 146 4.63 16.33 3.27
N THR A 147 4.57 15.33 2.40
CA THR A 147 3.32 14.63 2.08
C THR A 147 3.16 13.43 3.00
N ARG A 148 1.94 13.19 3.50
CA ARG A 148 1.64 12.16 4.49
C ARG A 148 0.79 11.02 3.96
N GLN A 149 -0.06 11.27 2.97
CA GLN A 149 -0.87 10.20 2.42
C GLN A 149 -1.17 10.44 0.95
N VAL A 150 -1.20 9.35 0.21
CA VAL A 150 -1.82 9.31 -1.11
C VAL A 150 -3.04 8.39 -1.11
N ALA A 151 -3.98 8.65 -2.01
CA ALA A 151 -5.15 7.81 -2.23
C ALA A 151 -5.50 7.79 -3.71
N PHE A 152 -5.58 6.59 -4.30
CA PHE A 152 -6.15 6.41 -5.62
C PHE A 152 -7.67 6.54 -5.57
N SER A 153 -8.23 7.21 -6.57
CA SER A 153 -9.65 7.07 -6.91
C SER A 153 -9.97 5.62 -7.31
N PRO A 154 -11.23 5.16 -7.20
CA PRO A 154 -11.60 3.77 -7.51
C PRO A 154 -11.26 3.31 -8.94
N ASN A 155 -11.33 4.22 -9.93
CA ASN A 155 -10.94 3.95 -11.32
C ASN A 155 -9.44 4.20 -11.57
N GLY A 156 -8.72 4.54 -10.52
CA GLY A 156 -7.31 4.85 -10.53
C GLY A 156 -6.91 6.19 -11.17
N ARG A 157 -7.75 6.85 -11.96
CA ARG A 157 -7.32 7.99 -12.80
C ARG A 157 -6.87 9.21 -12.02
N ILE A 158 -7.37 9.37 -10.80
CA ILE A 158 -6.98 10.46 -9.90
C ILE A 158 -6.20 9.87 -8.72
N VAL A 159 -5.15 10.58 -8.31
CA VAL A 159 -4.47 10.39 -7.03
C VAL A 159 -4.62 11.67 -6.21
N LEU A 160 -5.17 11.55 -5.01
CA LEU A 160 -5.16 12.63 -4.03
C LEU A 160 -3.92 12.51 -3.16
N VAL A 161 -3.36 13.64 -2.78
CA VAL A 161 -2.16 13.76 -1.95
C VAL A 161 -2.48 14.73 -0.84
N VAL A 162 -2.18 14.37 0.40
CA VAL A 162 -2.29 15.28 1.54
C VAL A 162 -0.96 15.37 2.27
N GLY A 163 -0.73 16.49 2.95
CA GLY A 163 0.52 16.76 3.64
C GLY A 163 0.38 17.79 4.75
N ASP A 164 1.51 18.12 5.35
CA ASP A 164 1.57 19.13 6.40
C ASP A 164 1.21 20.54 5.89
N GLY A 165 0.83 21.41 6.82
CA GLY A 165 0.43 22.79 6.50
C GLY A 165 -0.93 22.88 5.80
N GLY A 166 -1.81 21.89 6.00
CA GLY A 166 -3.15 21.85 5.40
C GLY A 166 -3.14 21.59 3.89
N PHE A 167 -2.06 21.02 3.35
CA PHE A 167 -1.93 20.76 1.93
C PHE A 167 -2.84 19.60 1.48
N ILE A 168 -3.61 19.84 0.41
CA ILE A 168 -4.25 18.82 -0.40
C ILE A 168 -3.96 19.10 -1.87
N GLY A 169 -3.59 18.06 -2.60
CA GLY A 169 -3.29 18.10 -4.02
C GLY A 169 -4.00 16.98 -4.78
N ARG A 170 -4.23 17.23 -6.07
CA ARG A 170 -4.78 16.26 -7.01
C ARG A 170 -3.77 16.04 -8.13
N VAL A 171 -3.52 14.78 -8.46
CA VAL A 171 -2.71 14.36 -9.61
C VAL A 171 -3.59 13.52 -10.53
N ASP A 172 -3.71 13.95 -11.79
CA ASP A 172 -4.46 13.22 -12.82
C ASP A 172 -3.53 12.33 -13.64
N ARG A 173 -3.82 11.02 -13.67
CA ARG A 173 -3.20 10.04 -14.55
C ARG A 173 -3.90 10.05 -15.91
N MET A 174 -3.34 10.83 -16.82
CA MET A 174 -3.86 10.96 -18.18
C MET A 174 -3.22 9.91 -19.11
N PRO A 175 -3.96 9.38 -20.11
CA PRO A 175 -3.37 8.60 -21.18
C PRO A 175 -2.28 9.40 -21.90
N ALA A 176 -1.26 8.73 -22.45
CA ALA A 176 -0.21 9.40 -23.23
C ALA A 176 -0.76 10.16 -24.45
N SER A 177 -1.90 9.72 -25.01
CA SER A 177 -2.63 10.39 -26.09
C SER A 177 -3.64 11.44 -25.59
N GLY A 178 -3.77 11.62 -24.28
CA GLY A 178 -4.74 12.51 -23.65
C GLY A 178 -4.30 13.99 -23.65
N PRO A 179 -5.20 14.90 -23.28
CA PRO A 179 -4.87 16.32 -23.19
C PRO A 179 -3.76 16.57 -22.15
N ARG A 180 -2.85 17.50 -22.47
CA ARG A 180 -1.70 17.88 -21.64
C ARG A 180 -2.07 18.57 -20.32
N ALA A 181 -3.33 18.98 -20.19
CA ALA A 181 -3.87 19.59 -18.98
C ALA A 181 -5.03 18.74 -18.44
N PRO A 182 -5.16 18.58 -17.11
CA PRO A 182 -6.32 17.94 -16.51
C PRO A 182 -7.62 18.61 -16.96
N LYS A 183 -8.63 17.82 -17.31
CA LYS A 183 -9.97 18.36 -17.54
C LYS A 183 -10.55 18.81 -16.20
N ASP A 184 -10.95 20.07 -16.12
CA ASP A 184 -11.73 20.56 -14.99
C ASP A 184 -13.10 19.89 -15.01
N ILE A 185 -13.25 18.83 -14.22
CA ILE A 185 -14.50 18.06 -14.10
C ILE A 185 -15.54 18.76 -13.21
N TRP A 186 -15.18 19.88 -12.57
CA TRP A 186 -16.07 20.67 -11.72
C TRP A 186 -16.64 21.88 -12.43
N LYS A 187 -16.08 22.29 -13.58
CA LYS A 187 -16.78 23.17 -14.51
C LYS A 187 -18.03 22.45 -15.02
N MET A 188 -19.19 22.90 -14.55
CA MET A 188 -20.48 22.45 -15.08
C MET A 188 -20.48 22.57 -16.60
N ILE A 189 -20.90 21.49 -17.27
CA ILE A 189 -21.33 21.56 -18.66
C ILE A 189 -22.54 22.51 -18.64
N ARG A 190 -22.40 23.69 -19.23
CA ARG A 190 -23.52 24.62 -19.40
C ARG A 190 -24.56 24.02 -20.33
#